data_AF-X1PIH6-F1
#
_entry.id   AF-X1PIH6-F1
#
_cell.length_a   1.000
_cell.length_b   1.000
_cell.length_c   1.000
_cell.angle_alpha   90.00
_cell.angle_beta   90.00
_cell.angle_gamma   90.00
#
_symmetry.space_group_name_H-M   'P 1'
#
loop_
_entity.id
_entity.type
_entity.pdbx_description
1 polymer ?
#
loop_
_entity_poly.entity_id
_entity_poly.type
_entity_poly.pdbx_seq_one_letter_code
_entity_poly.pdbx_strand_id
1 'polypeptide(L)'
;MFKIGSSTFPASFSQGLVGLKAGEEKDLKVRLPSSHPQKDFAGKEFTFKVLLKELRKEEVPLLDNQFAKNLKSDDLEALKKHIQDELQKSKENWEEKRLKKEIIEKAVNDSKVKVPPSLIEKRVEERIKELKSKIEEQRADS
;
A
#
# COMPACT_ATOMS: atom_id res chain seq x y z
N MET A 1 -8.74 4.50 -18.34
CA MET A 1 -9.83 3.57 -17.97
C MET A 1 -10.17 3.82 -16.52
N PHE A 2 -11.40 4.24 -16.21
CA PHE A 2 -11.81 4.60 -14.84
C PHE A 2 -12.50 3.40 -14.18
N LYS A 3 -12.05 3.01 -12.98
CA LYS A 3 -12.67 1.95 -12.17
C LYS A 3 -13.57 2.59 -11.11
N ILE A 4 -14.85 2.23 -11.12
CA ILE A 4 -15.83 2.64 -10.11
C ILE A 4 -15.36 2.09 -8.75
N GLY A 5 -15.24 2.96 -7.75
CA GLY A 5 -14.68 2.62 -6.43
C GLY A 5 -13.16 2.79 -6.30
N SER A 6 -12.47 3.33 -7.32
CA SER A 6 -11.08 3.79 -7.17
C SER A 6 -11.00 5.00 -6.24
N SER A 7 -9.92 5.09 -5.45
CA SER A 7 -9.62 6.24 -4.58
C SER A 7 -9.22 7.50 -5.34
N THR A 8 -9.12 7.42 -6.68
CA THR A 8 -8.71 8.52 -7.55
C THR A 8 -9.78 9.61 -7.67
N PHE A 9 -11.06 9.26 -7.50
CA PHE A 9 -12.17 10.21 -7.54
C PHE A 9 -13.04 10.10 -6.29
N PRO A 10 -13.73 11.18 -5.88
CA PRO A 10 -14.66 11.14 -4.75
C PRO A 10 -15.75 10.08 -4.93
N ALA A 11 -16.23 9.53 -3.82
CA ALA A 11 -17.32 8.55 -3.82
C ALA A 11 -18.60 9.08 -4.50
N SER A 12 -18.86 10.39 -4.40
CA SER A 12 -19.98 11.07 -5.06
C SER A 12 -19.91 10.98 -6.59
N PHE A 13 -18.72 11.01 -7.18
CA PHE A 13 -18.54 10.79 -8.61
C PHE A 13 -18.84 9.35 -9.01
N SER A 14 -18.28 8.38 -8.26
CA SER A 14 -18.52 6.95 -8.52
C SER A 14 -20.01 6.59 -8.42
N GLN A 15 -20.74 7.11 -7.42
CA GLN A 15 -22.18 6.88 -7.26
C GLN A 15 -23.01 7.48 -8.40
N GLY A 16 -22.64 8.66 -8.89
CA GLY A 16 -23.34 9.31 -10.00
C GLY A 16 -23.29 8.53 -11.31
N LEU A 17 -22.21 7.76 -11.50
CA LEU A 17 -22.00 6.88 -12.65
C LEU A 17 -22.73 5.53 -12.55
N VAL A 18 -23.18 5.13 -11.35
CA VAL A 18 -23.94 3.89 -11.17
C VAL A 18 -25.30 4.03 -11.85
N GLY A 19 -25.61 3.08 -12.73
CA GLY A 19 -26.87 3.05 -13.48
C GLY A 19 -26.84 3.71 -14.86
N LEU A 20 -25.72 4.33 -15.26
CA LEU A 20 -25.52 4.82 -16.63
C LEU A 20 -25.25 3.68 -17.60
N LYS A 21 -25.81 3.78 -18.81
CA LYS A 21 -25.51 2.88 -19.93
C LYS A 21 -24.42 3.44 -20.83
N ALA A 22 -23.69 2.55 -21.51
CA ALA A 22 -22.71 2.98 -22.50
C ALA A 22 -23.38 3.84 -23.58
N GLY A 23 -22.78 4.99 -23.87
CA GLY A 23 -23.29 6.01 -24.79
C GLY A 23 -24.05 7.16 -24.12
N GLU A 24 -24.37 7.08 -22.83
CA GLU A 24 -25.14 8.14 -22.15
C GLU A 24 -24.24 9.29 -21.65
N GLU A 25 -24.77 10.51 -21.79
CA GLU A 25 -24.23 11.73 -21.17
C GLU A 25 -25.03 12.07 -19.91
N LYS A 26 -24.33 12.43 -18.82
CA LYS A 26 -24.97 12.91 -17.60
C LYS A 26 -24.13 13.96 -16.90
N ASP A 27 -24.81 14.96 -16.37
CA ASP A 27 -24.22 15.98 -15.52
C ASP A 27 -24.25 15.49 -14.07
N LEU A 28 -23.07 15.37 -13.46
CA LEU A 28 -22.90 14.90 -12.09
C LEU A 28 -22.39 16.04 -11.20
N LYS A 29 -23.14 16.34 -10.14
CA LYS A 29 -22.68 17.23 -9.07
C LYS A 29 -21.78 16.46 -8.13
N VAL A 30 -20.51 16.84 -8.09
CA VAL A 30 -19.49 16.18 -7.27
C VAL A 30 -18.93 17.19 -6.30
N ARG A 31 -19.04 16.86 -5.02
CA ARG A 31 -18.35 17.58 -3.96
C ARG A 31 -16.99 16.97 -3.71
N LEU A 32 -15.95 17.78 -3.80
CA LEU A 32 -14.58 17.36 -3.50
C LEU A 32 -14.36 17.35 -1.97
N PRO A 33 -13.62 16.36 -1.44
CA PRO A 33 -13.31 16.31 -0.02
C PRO A 33 -12.43 17.49 0.41
N SER A 34 -12.53 17.90 1.67
CA SER A 34 -11.70 18.98 2.24
C SER A 34 -10.20 18.63 2.28
N SER A 35 -9.86 17.35 2.19
CA SER A 35 -8.49 16.84 2.13
C SER A 35 -7.89 16.84 0.72
N HIS A 36 -8.55 17.45 -0.27
CA HIS A 36 -8.05 17.48 -1.64
C HIS A 36 -6.70 18.25 -1.72
N PRO A 37 -5.68 17.74 -2.43
CA PRO A 37 -4.35 18.36 -2.49
C PRO A 37 -4.36 19.81 -2.99
N GLN A 38 -5.31 20.11 -3.88
CA GLN A 38 -5.51 21.43 -4.43
C GLN A 38 -6.51 22.24 -3.59
N LYS A 39 -5.99 23.21 -2.82
CA LYS A 39 -6.75 24.04 -1.89
C LYS A 39 -7.89 24.82 -2.55
N ASP A 40 -7.72 25.22 -3.81
CA ASP A 40 -8.73 25.97 -4.55
C ASP A 40 -9.98 25.17 -4.88
N PHE A 41 -9.88 23.84 -4.83
CA PHE A 41 -10.95 22.91 -5.16
C PHE A 41 -11.46 22.13 -3.94
N ALA A 42 -10.73 22.15 -2.82
CA ALA A 42 -11.11 21.47 -1.59
C ALA A 42 -12.46 21.98 -1.05
N GLY A 43 -13.39 21.05 -0.80
CA GLY A 43 -14.71 21.34 -0.22
C GLY A 43 -15.74 21.98 -1.16
N LYS A 44 -15.35 22.34 -2.38
CA LYS A 44 -16.24 22.93 -3.40
C LYS A 44 -17.02 21.86 -4.17
N GLU A 45 -18.19 22.25 -4.65
CA GLU A 45 -19.03 21.43 -5.54
C GLU A 45 -18.80 21.84 -6.99
N PHE A 46 -18.59 20.86 -7.86
CA PHE A 46 -18.41 21.05 -9.29
C PHE A 46 -19.39 20.17 -10.05
N THR A 47 -19.90 20.68 -11.18
CA THR A 47 -20.71 19.88 -12.10
C THR A 47 -19.81 19.33 -13.18
N PHE A 48 -19.69 18.01 -13.24
CA PHE A 48 -18.94 17.29 -14.26
C PHE A 48 -19.91 16.75 -15.30
N LYS A 49 -19.77 17.19 -16.55
CA LYS A 49 -20.43 16.55 -17.69
C LYS A 49 -19.64 15.31 -18.08
N VAL A 50 -20.21 14.13 -17.88
CA VAL A 50 -19.55 12.85 -18.16
C VAL A 50 -20.27 12.15 -19.31
N LEU A 51 -19.49 11.75 -20.32
CA LEU A 51 -19.91 10.87 -21.40
C LEU A 51 -19.36 9.46 -21.15
N LEU A 52 -20.23 8.48 -20.93
CA LEU A 52 -19.81 7.09 -20.76
C LEU A 52 -19.55 6.45 -22.13
N LYS A 53 -18.30 6.45 -22.60
CA LYS A 53 -17.95 5.89 -23.92
C LYS A 53 -18.11 4.38 -24.01
N GLU A 54 -17.63 3.66 -22.99
CA GLU A 54 -17.60 2.20 -22.99
C GLU A 54 -17.67 1.69 -21.55
N LEU A 55 -18.50 0.68 -21.30
CA LEU A 55 -18.60 0.00 -20.01
C LEU A 55 -17.95 -1.38 -20.15
N ARG A 56 -16.77 -1.55 -19.55
CA ARG A 56 -16.14 -2.86 -19.42
C ARG A 56 -16.37 -3.37 -18.01
N LYS A 57 -17.01 -4.52 -17.88
CA LYS A 57 -17.11 -5.23 -16.60
C LYS A 57 -15.84 -6.07 -16.45
N GLU A 58 -15.14 -5.89 -15.34
CA GLU A 58 -14.07 -6.79 -14.95
C GLU A 58 -14.74 -8.11 -14.54
N GLU A 59 -14.70 -9.11 -15.43
CA GLU A 59 -15.03 -10.48 -15.04
C GLU A 59 -13.92 -10.95 -14.12
N VAL A 60 -14.18 -10.90 -12.82
CA VAL A 60 -13.31 -11.56 -11.84
C VAL A 60 -13.36 -13.05 -12.21
N PRO A 61 -12.24 -13.65 -12.63
CA PRO A 61 -12.22 -15.06 -12.97
C PRO A 61 -12.70 -15.86 -11.75
N LEU A 62 -13.38 -16.97 -12.01
CA LEU A 62 -13.78 -17.88 -10.95
C LEU A 62 -12.54 -18.27 -10.14
N LEU A 63 -12.68 -18.29 -8.82
CA LEU A 63 -11.65 -18.79 -7.92
C LEU A 63 -11.58 -20.31 -8.13
N ASP A 64 -10.84 -20.75 -9.15
CA ASP A 64 -10.71 -22.14 -9.56
C ASP A 64 -9.23 -22.55 -9.72
N ASN A 65 -8.98 -23.81 -10.07
CA ASN A 65 -7.62 -24.33 -10.21
C ASN A 65 -6.87 -23.70 -11.40
N GLN A 66 -7.57 -23.11 -12.39
CA GLN A 66 -6.91 -22.35 -13.46
C GLN A 66 -6.37 -21.02 -12.94
N PHE A 67 -7.10 -20.35 -12.04
CA PHE A 67 -6.60 -19.18 -11.33
C PHE A 67 -5.37 -19.50 -10.47
N ALA A 68 -5.38 -20.65 -9.78
CA ALA A 68 -4.21 -21.11 -9.01
C ALA A 68 -2.97 -21.36 -9.90
N LYS A 69 -3.17 -22.00 -11.06
CA LYS A 69 -2.09 -22.24 -12.04
C LYS A 69 -1.49 -20.95 -12.60
N ASN A 70 -2.30 -19.90 -12.82
CA ASN A 70 -1.80 -18.58 -13.22
C ASN A 70 -0.86 -17.97 -12.15
N LEU A 71 -1.06 -18.33 -10.89
CA LEU A 71 -0.21 -17.93 -9.76
C LEU A 71 0.85 -18.99 -9.43
N LYS A 72 1.16 -19.89 -10.37
CA LYS A 72 2.14 -20.98 -10.23
C LYS A 72 1.88 -21.90 -9.02
N SER A 73 0.61 -22.04 -8.63
CA SER A 73 0.16 -22.95 -7.58
C SER A 73 -0.61 -24.11 -8.19
N ASP A 74 -0.46 -25.31 -7.63
CA ASP A 74 -1.04 -26.55 -8.20
C ASP A 74 -2.58 -26.50 -8.22
N ASP A 75 -3.18 -26.08 -7.10
CA ASP A 75 -4.63 -25.97 -6.93
C ASP A 75 -4.98 -24.82 -5.97
N LEU A 76 -6.26 -24.47 -5.89
CA LEU A 76 -6.76 -23.39 -5.05
C LEU A 76 -6.48 -23.62 -3.55
N GLU A 77 -6.54 -24.86 -3.10
CA GLU A 77 -6.25 -25.23 -1.71
C GLU A 77 -4.77 -25.00 -1.37
N ALA A 78 -3.87 -25.37 -2.29
CA ALA A 78 -2.43 -25.12 -2.16
C ALA A 78 -2.13 -23.61 -2.12
N LEU A 79 -2.76 -22.81 -3.00
CA LEU A 79 -2.63 -21.36 -2.99
C LEU A 79 -3.11 -20.74 -1.67
N LYS A 80 -4.28 -21.16 -1.17
CA LYS A 80 -4.82 -20.69 0.12
C LYS A 80 -3.90 -21.03 1.27
N LYS A 81 -3.39 -22.26 1.30
CA LYS A 81 -2.45 -22.71 2.34
C LYS A 81 -1.14 -21.93 2.28
N HIS A 82 -0.60 -21.68 1.09
CA HIS A 82 0.61 -20.89 0.92
C HIS A 82 0.44 -19.46 1.44
N ILE A 83 -0.65 -18.79 1.06
CA ILE A 83 -0.97 -17.44 1.55
C ILE A 83 -1.15 -17.44 3.07
N GLN A 84 -1.82 -18.45 3.62
CA GLN A 84 -2.02 -18.60 5.07
C GLN A 84 -0.68 -18.76 5.79
N ASP A 85 0.21 -19.62 5.29
CA ASP A 85 1.55 -19.85 5.84
C ASP A 85 2.42 -18.58 5.77
N GLU A 86 2.36 -17.83 4.66
CA GLU A 86 3.07 -16.55 4.52
C GLU A 86 2.55 -15.52 5.52
N LEU A 87 1.23 -15.39 5.66
CA LEU A 87 0.62 -14.49 6.64
C LEU A 87 0.97 -14.88 8.07
N GLN A 88 0.97 -16.17 8.37
CA GLN A 88 1.36 -16.68 9.69
C GLN A 88 2.83 -16.37 9.98
N LYS A 89 3.75 -16.73 9.09
CA LYS A 89 5.18 -16.42 9.25
C LYS A 89 5.45 -14.92 9.37
N SER A 90 4.73 -14.10 8.60
CA SER A 90 4.83 -12.65 8.67
C SER A 90 4.41 -12.13 10.05
N LYS A 91 3.29 -12.62 10.58
CA LYS A 91 2.82 -12.25 11.93
C LYS A 91 3.75 -12.73 13.02
N GLU A 92 4.23 -13.97 12.96
CA GLU A 92 5.18 -14.53 13.92
C GLU A 92 6.46 -13.70 13.98
N ASN A 93 7.04 -13.38 12.81
CA ASN A 93 8.22 -12.52 12.72
C ASN A 93 7.96 -11.11 13.25
N TRP A 94 6.76 -10.56 13.03
CA TRP A 94 6.39 -9.25 13.53
C TRP A 94 6.28 -9.23 15.05
N GLU A 95 5.58 -10.21 15.63
CA GLU A 95 5.45 -10.35 17.09
C GLU A 95 6.80 -10.60 17.76
N GLU A 96 7.65 -11.45 17.20
CA GLU A 96 8.99 -11.70 17.74
C GLU A 96 9.83 -10.42 17.76
N LYS A 97 9.81 -9.64 16.66
CA LYS A 97 10.50 -8.34 16.59
C LYS A 97 9.91 -7.34 17.57
N ARG A 98 8.58 -7.30 17.72
CA ARG A 98 7.89 -6.42 18.67
C ARG A 98 8.29 -6.74 20.10
N LEU A 99 8.25 -8.01 20.48
CA LEU A 99 8.61 -8.47 21.82
C LEU A 99 10.08 -8.21 22.12
N LYS A 100 11.00 -8.55 21.20
CA LYS A 100 12.43 -8.25 21.34
C LYS A 100 12.67 -6.76 21.55
N LYS A 101 12.00 -5.92 20.76
CA LYS A 101 12.10 -4.46 20.88
C LYS A 101 11.60 -3.98 22.24
N GLU A 102 10.44 -4.46 22.69
CA GLU A 102 9.86 -4.07 23.99
C GLU A 102 10.78 -4.49 25.16
N ILE A 103 11.37 -5.68 25.10
CA ILE A 103 12.31 -6.17 26.12
C ILE A 103 13.57 -5.28 26.13
N ILE A 104 14.14 -4.99 24.96
CA ILE A 104 15.33 -4.12 24.85
C ILE A 104 15.02 -2.71 25.35
N GLU A 105 13.88 -2.13 24.96
CA GLU A 105 13.48 -0.79 25.41
C GLU A 105 13.33 -0.72 26.93
N LYS A 106 12.67 -1.73 27.55
CA LYS A 106 12.58 -1.81 29.02
C LYS A 106 13.97 -1.93 29.66
N ALA A 107 14.81 -2.82 29.16
CA ALA A 107 16.17 -3.01 29.68
C ALA A 107 17.04 -1.75 29.54
N VAL A 108 16.89 -0.99 28.46
CA VAL A 108 17.60 0.29 28.25
C VAL A 108 17.07 1.37 29.19
N ASN A 109 15.75 1.47 29.38
CA ASN A 109 15.15 2.48 30.26
C ASN A 109 15.51 2.28 31.74
N ASP A 110 15.60 1.04 32.18
CA ASP A 110 15.98 0.71 33.56
C ASP A 110 17.50 0.80 33.80
N SER A 111 18.30 0.88 32.73
CA SER A 111 19.76 0.90 32.80
C SER A 111 20.33 2.31 32.75
N LYS A 112 21.14 2.67 33.75
CA LYS A 112 21.88 3.95 33.81
C LYS A 112 23.33 3.75 33.34
N VAL A 113 23.53 3.60 32.03
CA VAL A 113 24.88 3.54 31.44
C VAL A 113 25.25 4.91 30.87
N LYS A 114 26.33 5.51 31.36
CA LYS A 114 26.93 6.69 30.72
C LYS A 114 27.81 6.24 29.55
N VAL A 115 27.39 6.54 28.34
CA VAL A 115 28.15 6.24 27.12
C VAL A 115 29.02 7.45 26.74
N PRO A 116 30.35 7.30 26.58
CA PRO A 116 31.23 8.36 26.09
C PRO A 116 30.84 8.83 24.68
N PRO A 117 30.87 10.15 24.40
CA PRO A 117 30.56 10.69 23.07
C PRO A 117 31.42 10.11 21.92
N SER A 118 32.70 9.83 22.19
CA SER A 118 33.63 9.27 21.20
C SER A 118 33.20 7.88 20.67
N LEU A 119 32.50 7.08 21.48
CA LEU A 119 31.94 5.80 21.04
C LEU A 119 30.75 5.99 20.11
N ILE A 120 29.95 7.03 20.33
CA ILE A 120 28.80 7.36 19.47
C ILE A 120 29.31 7.86 18.11
N GLU A 121 30.30 8.75 18.10
CA GLU A 121 30.92 9.26 16.87
C GLU A 121 31.50 8.13 16.03
N LYS A 122 32.29 7.23 16.64
CA LYS A 122 32.82 6.05 15.96
C LYS A 122 31.72 5.17 15.38
N ARG A 123 30.61 4.98 16.11
CA ARG A 123 29.48 4.17 15.64
C ARG A 123 28.74 4.81 14.46
N VAL A 124 28.62 6.14 14.46
CA VAL A 124 28.04 6.90 13.36
C VAL A 124 28.90 6.78 12.11
N GLU A 125 30.23 6.94 12.24
CA GLU A 125 31.17 6.79 11.11
C GLU A 125 31.13 5.38 10.52
N GLU A 126 31.13 4.34 11.35
CA GLU A 126 30.95 2.95 10.91
C GLU A 126 29.66 2.78 10.11
N ARG A 127 28.54 3.33 10.61
CA ARG A 127 27.25 3.21 9.95
C ARG A 127 27.19 3.95 8.62
N ILE A 128 27.82 5.12 8.54
CA ILE A 128 27.95 5.88 7.29
C ILE A 128 28.78 5.09 6.28
N LYS A 129 29.87 4.45 6.71
CA LYS A 129 30.71 3.63 5.85
C LYS A 129 29.94 2.41 5.31
N GLU A 130 29.22 1.69 6.16
CA GLU A 130 28.35 0.58 5.76
C GLU A 130 27.29 1.01 4.72
N LEU A 131 26.65 2.16 4.94
CA LEU A 131 25.66 2.69 4.00
C LEU A 131 26.27 3.07 2.66
N LYS A 132 27.45 3.71 2.66
CA LYS A 132 28.18 4.05 1.43
C LYS A 132 28.52 2.80 0.63
N SER A 133 29.08 1.76 1.26
CA SER A 133 29.41 0.51 0.58
C SER A 133 28.19 -0.15 -0.05
N LYS A 134 27.04 -0.18 0.65
CA LYS A 134 25.79 -0.73 0.08
C LYS A 134 25.28 0.06 -1.13
N ILE A 135 25.41 1.38 -1.11
CA ILE A 135 25.00 2.23 -2.24
C ILE A 135 25.92 2.03 -3.44
N GLU A 136 27.22 1.86 -3.20
CA GLU A 136 28.19 1.58 -4.26
C GLU A 136 27.97 0.19 -4.88
N GLU A 137 27.69 -0.84 -4.08
CA GLU A 137 27.30 -2.17 -4.57
C GLU A 137 26.04 -2.10 -5.46
N GLN A 138 24.97 -1.43 -5.00
CA GLN A 138 23.74 -1.27 -5.79
C GLN A 138 23.93 -0.49 -7.09
N ARG A 139 24.89 0.44 -7.14
CA ARG A 139 25.24 1.19 -8.36
C ARG A 139 26.11 0.39 -9.32
N ALA A 140 26.90 -0.56 -8.83
CA ALA A 140 27.71 -1.44 -9.68
C ALA A 140 26.87 -2.56 -10.33
N ASP A 141 25.74 -2.92 -9.71
CA ASP A 141 24.79 -3.94 -10.20
C ASP A 141 23.67 -3.38 -11.12
N SER A 142 23.64 -2.06 -11.37
CA SER A 142 22.67 -1.37 -12.25
C SER A 142 23.31 -0.92 -13.56
#